data_AF-A0A3A6P1P3-F1
#
_entry.id   AF-A0A3A6P1P3-F1
#
_cell.length_a   1.000
_cell.length_b   1.000
_cell.length_c   1.000
_cell.angle_alpha   90.00
_cell.angle_beta   90.00
_cell.angle_gamma   90.00
#
_symmetry.space_group_name_H-M   'P 1'
#
loop_
_entity.id
_entity.type
_entity.pdbx_description
1 polymer ?
#
loop_
_entity_poly.entity_id
_entity_poly.type
_entity_poly.pdbx_seq_one_letter_code
_entity_poly.pdbx_strand_id
1 'polypeptide(L)'
;MENTEETIAGIKNILSLCRAESQGMVNDPVVRQWNSIDIEQHAALLVDLDLNPRELLATVTGYQKTVDEMRQQVIRLENELSNLEADLRLNSLSADEAGRLTGKLQHAAQELQTPLARIRQHRAILVAAAKAIQETLSLKNLLQIARVAAARSIREREMFEKGYLVFKLVTPDNNFKEDFLNIHDVSAKADRIEAKFRKLELPAIPELAKVILTCQIDTCYESLQEIHRFLAFINHSLKDEITRIDIINEDINAFKAKPFSLILESLAGEGEKLGRNINEFQYKANFIKEIENIDLLLDSLQTFYESLRYSYFPHLAATMNTAGFRLNPQVIAAETGRSYFRGLRGLIRRIKLALTAMDNRGQLDAAALSKKIFIALSSCPYYYCGANEYAVRITAFIDGLISTFSKPYPYEELHRLIKEAIATYGSLIEKDFAQFKAERRPDPAADGDTASPQQAPEVLLGRLLDKIEAGAAHLRSLQSRG
;
A
#
# COMPACT_ATOMS: atom_id res chain seq x y z
N MET A 1 22.25 71.00 -31.39
CA MET A 1 21.13 70.39 -32.13
C MET A 1 21.21 68.86 -32.09
N GLU A 2 22.35 68.22 -32.42
CA GLU A 2 22.54 66.74 -32.29
C GLU A 2 22.10 66.16 -30.93
N ASN A 3 22.53 66.77 -29.81
CA ASN A 3 22.18 66.29 -28.46
C ASN A 3 20.66 66.40 -28.14
N THR A 4 19.94 67.34 -28.75
CA THR A 4 18.51 67.55 -28.54
C THR A 4 17.68 66.53 -29.33
N GLU A 5 18.10 66.20 -30.56
CA GLU A 5 17.45 65.18 -31.39
C GLU A 5 17.62 63.77 -30.79
N GLU A 6 18.81 63.43 -30.29
CA GLU A 6 19.04 62.17 -29.56
C GLU A 6 18.18 62.07 -28.30
N THR A 7 18.05 63.16 -27.56
CA THR A 7 17.21 63.19 -26.35
C THR A 7 15.73 63.04 -26.68
N ILE A 8 15.24 63.69 -27.74
CA ILE A 8 13.86 63.54 -28.24
C ILE A 8 13.60 62.10 -28.69
N ALA A 9 14.54 61.47 -29.40
CA ALA A 9 14.44 60.07 -29.78
C ALA A 9 14.37 59.14 -28.54
N GLY A 10 15.17 59.43 -27.50
CA GLY A 10 15.13 58.73 -26.21
C GLY A 10 13.77 58.85 -25.51
N ILE A 11 13.19 60.06 -25.47
CA ILE A 11 11.85 60.30 -24.90
C ILE A 11 10.79 59.51 -25.67
N LYS A 12 10.82 59.54 -27.01
CA LYS A 12 9.89 58.77 -27.86
C LYS A 12 9.95 57.29 -27.58
N ASN A 13 11.16 56.73 -27.42
CA ASN A 13 11.34 55.33 -27.08
C ASN A 13 10.68 54.98 -25.74
N ILE A 14 10.90 55.79 -24.70
CA ILE A 14 10.27 55.55 -23.38
C ILE A 14 8.75 55.63 -23.47
N LEU A 15 8.20 56.68 -24.10
CA LEU A 15 6.75 56.85 -24.24
C LEU A 15 6.13 55.71 -25.06
N SER A 16 6.79 55.28 -26.14
CA SER A 16 6.33 54.16 -26.97
C SER A 16 6.31 52.84 -26.18
N LEU A 17 7.32 52.59 -25.34
CA LEU A 17 7.39 51.41 -24.47
C LEU A 17 6.26 51.44 -23.42
N CYS A 18 6.09 52.56 -22.73
CA CYS A 18 5.02 52.73 -21.74
C CYS A 18 3.63 52.60 -22.36
N ARG A 19 3.43 53.13 -23.58
CA ARG A 19 2.17 52.98 -24.33
C ARG A 19 1.93 51.52 -24.74
N ALA A 20 2.94 50.85 -25.29
CA ALA A 20 2.82 49.45 -25.70
C ALA A 20 2.52 48.54 -24.50
N GLU A 21 3.22 48.73 -23.38
CA GLU A 21 2.97 47.94 -22.18
C GLU A 21 1.61 48.28 -21.54
N SER A 22 1.26 49.55 -21.31
CA SER A 22 -0.10 49.88 -20.80
C SER A 22 -1.21 49.27 -21.65
N GLN A 23 -1.11 49.32 -22.98
CA GLN A 23 -2.11 48.72 -23.88
C GLN A 23 -2.14 47.19 -23.82
N GLY A 24 -0.97 46.54 -23.81
CA GLY A 24 -0.87 45.08 -23.63
C GLY A 24 -1.42 44.63 -22.27
N MET A 25 -1.21 45.44 -21.24
CA MET A 25 -1.58 45.19 -19.84
C MET A 25 -3.09 45.33 -19.59
N VAL A 26 -3.80 46.20 -20.32
CA VAL A 26 -5.28 46.28 -20.33
C VAL A 26 -5.92 45.04 -20.99
N ASN A 27 -5.19 44.41 -21.90
CA ASN A 27 -5.64 43.23 -22.63
C ASN A 27 -5.13 41.91 -22.02
N ASP A 28 -4.48 41.96 -20.85
CA ASP A 28 -3.95 40.75 -20.21
C ASP A 28 -5.10 39.82 -19.79
N PRO A 29 -5.15 38.57 -20.28
CA PRO A 29 -6.25 37.65 -20.03
C PRO A 29 -6.32 37.19 -18.57
N VAL A 30 -5.21 37.18 -17.84
CA VAL A 30 -5.17 36.78 -16.43
C VAL A 30 -5.74 37.89 -15.56
N VAL A 31 -5.36 39.14 -15.84
CA VAL A 31 -5.87 40.30 -15.10
C VAL A 31 -7.37 40.48 -15.34
N ARG A 32 -7.83 40.31 -16.59
CA ARG A 32 -9.26 40.37 -16.91
C ARG A 32 -10.08 39.34 -16.14
N GLN A 33 -9.56 38.12 -15.97
CA GLN A 33 -10.20 37.10 -15.14
C GLN A 33 -10.23 37.52 -13.66
N TRP A 34 -9.14 38.04 -13.10
CA TRP A 34 -9.14 38.55 -11.73
C TRP A 34 -10.11 39.72 -11.51
N ASN A 35 -10.27 40.60 -12.50
CA ASN A 35 -11.25 41.69 -12.48
C ASN A 35 -12.71 41.20 -12.53
N SER A 36 -12.97 40.00 -13.05
CA SER A 36 -14.33 39.44 -13.13
C SER A 36 -14.73 38.59 -11.93
N ILE A 37 -13.78 38.22 -11.06
CA ILE A 37 -14.01 37.34 -9.91
C ILE A 37 -14.32 38.18 -8.67
N ASP A 38 -15.32 37.78 -7.90
CA ASP A 38 -15.55 38.30 -6.56
C ASP A 38 -14.56 37.66 -5.56
N ILE A 39 -13.43 38.34 -5.32
CA ILE A 39 -12.37 37.86 -4.43
C ILE A 39 -12.88 37.70 -2.99
N GLU A 40 -13.82 38.55 -2.55
CA GLU A 40 -14.36 38.49 -1.19
C GLU A 40 -15.21 37.25 -0.99
N GLN A 41 -16.02 36.88 -1.98
CA GLN A 41 -16.82 35.65 -1.98
C GLN A 41 -15.94 34.39 -1.86
N HIS A 42 -14.74 34.39 -2.45
CA HIS A 42 -13.82 33.25 -2.46
C HIS A 42 -12.71 33.32 -1.39
N ALA A 43 -12.78 34.26 -0.44
CA ALA A 43 -11.68 34.54 0.50
C ALA A 43 -11.25 33.31 1.33
N ALA A 44 -12.19 32.52 1.84
CA ALA A 44 -11.87 31.31 2.62
C ALA A 44 -11.11 30.26 1.79
N LEU A 45 -11.56 30.07 0.56
CA LEU A 45 -10.99 29.11 -0.37
C LEU A 45 -9.59 29.52 -0.84
N LEU A 46 -9.36 30.83 -1.04
CA LEU A 46 -8.04 31.37 -1.34
C LEU A 46 -7.06 31.16 -0.18
N VAL A 47 -7.51 31.31 1.07
CA VAL A 47 -6.69 31.01 2.27
C VAL A 47 -6.30 29.53 2.31
N ASP A 48 -7.24 28.63 2.01
CA ASP A 48 -6.95 27.19 1.94
C ASP A 48 -5.93 26.83 0.84
N LEU A 49 -5.79 27.69 -0.19
CA LEU A 49 -4.80 27.56 -1.26
C LEU A 49 -3.50 28.34 -0.99
N ASP A 50 -3.28 28.81 0.25
CA ASP A 50 -2.11 29.58 0.67
C ASP A 50 -1.95 30.93 -0.08
N LEU A 51 -3.09 31.54 -0.46
CA LEU A 51 -3.15 32.85 -1.10
C LEU A 51 -3.77 33.88 -0.16
N ASN A 52 -3.21 35.09 -0.14
CA ASN A 52 -3.73 36.18 0.67
C ASN A 52 -4.83 36.98 -0.08
N PRO A 53 -6.12 36.88 0.32
CA PRO A 53 -7.20 37.53 -0.41
C PRO A 53 -7.11 39.06 -0.37
N ARG A 54 -6.61 39.62 0.73
CA ARG A 54 -6.46 41.09 0.89
C ARG A 54 -5.40 41.65 -0.03
N GLU A 55 -4.28 40.93 -0.17
CA GLU A 55 -3.20 41.30 -1.09
C GLU A 55 -3.65 41.23 -2.55
N LEU A 56 -4.39 40.18 -2.91
CA LEU A 56 -4.95 40.03 -4.26
C LEU A 56 -5.92 41.16 -4.59
N LEU A 57 -6.87 41.46 -3.69
CA LEU A 57 -7.83 42.55 -3.90
C LEU A 57 -7.13 43.91 -4.05
N ALA A 58 -6.13 44.19 -3.21
CA ALA A 58 -5.34 45.41 -3.29
C ALA A 58 -4.51 45.48 -4.59
N THR A 59 -4.00 44.35 -5.05
CA THR A 59 -3.22 44.22 -6.28
C THR A 59 -4.08 44.45 -7.52
N VAL A 60 -5.26 43.85 -7.59
CA VAL A 60 -6.23 44.03 -8.68
C VAL A 60 -6.65 45.51 -8.79
N THR A 61 -7.06 46.10 -7.68
CA THR A 61 -7.49 47.50 -7.62
C THR A 61 -6.34 48.46 -7.94
N GLY A 62 -5.15 48.19 -7.39
CA GLY A 62 -3.95 48.98 -7.60
C GLY A 62 -3.42 48.91 -9.03
N TYR A 63 -3.53 47.74 -9.69
CA TYR A 63 -3.13 47.55 -11.09
C TYR A 63 -3.93 48.46 -12.01
N GLN A 64 -5.27 48.41 -11.94
CA GLN A 64 -6.14 49.21 -12.81
C GLN A 64 -5.88 50.71 -12.64
N LYS A 65 -5.79 51.17 -11.39
CA LYS A 65 -5.47 52.56 -11.06
C LYS A 65 -4.12 52.99 -11.65
N THR A 66 -3.07 52.19 -11.47
CA THR A 66 -1.72 52.52 -11.95
C THR A 66 -1.66 52.54 -13.48
N VAL A 67 -2.38 51.64 -14.16
CA VAL A 67 -2.48 51.60 -15.63
C VAL A 67 -3.18 52.86 -16.17
N ASP A 68 -4.30 53.26 -15.56
CA ASP A 68 -5.07 54.43 -15.98
C ASP A 68 -4.29 55.73 -15.75
N GLU A 69 -3.63 55.88 -14.60
CA GLU A 69 -2.74 57.00 -14.29
C GLU A 69 -1.57 57.07 -15.29
N MET A 70 -0.90 55.94 -15.56
CA MET A 70 0.21 55.88 -16.53
C MET A 70 -0.24 56.26 -17.94
N ARG A 71 -1.42 55.79 -18.37
CA ARG A 71 -1.96 56.11 -19.71
C ARG A 71 -2.26 57.60 -19.85
N GLN A 72 -2.84 58.22 -18.83
CA GLN A 72 -3.09 59.67 -18.83
C GLN A 72 -1.77 60.46 -18.88
N GLN A 73 -0.75 60.04 -18.13
CA GLN A 73 0.55 60.71 -18.15
C GLN A 73 1.28 60.54 -19.49
N VAL A 74 1.23 59.35 -20.10
CA VAL A 74 1.80 59.10 -21.43
C VAL A 74 1.14 60.02 -22.47
N ILE A 75 -0.20 60.10 -22.51
CA ILE A 75 -0.92 60.98 -23.44
C ILE A 75 -0.51 62.45 -23.24
N ARG A 76 -0.41 62.89 -21.98
CA ARG A 76 0.02 64.24 -21.65
C ARG A 76 1.44 64.53 -22.18
N LEU A 77 2.39 63.63 -21.90
CA LEU A 77 3.79 63.81 -22.31
C LEU A 77 3.98 63.70 -23.83
N GLU A 78 3.18 62.89 -24.52
CA GLU A 78 3.18 62.83 -25.99
C GLU A 78 2.67 64.13 -26.62
N ASN A 79 1.64 64.75 -26.02
CA ASN A 79 1.16 66.06 -26.47
C ASN A 79 2.19 67.17 -26.21
N GLU A 80 2.81 67.18 -25.02
CA GLU A 80 3.88 68.14 -24.67
C GLU A 80 5.11 67.95 -25.59
N LEU A 81 5.47 66.71 -25.92
CA LEU A 81 6.54 66.41 -26.88
C LEU A 81 6.18 66.87 -28.29
N SER A 82 4.96 66.59 -28.77
CA SER A 82 4.51 67.02 -30.10
C SER A 82 4.51 68.55 -30.24
N ASN A 83 4.15 69.28 -29.18
CA ASN A 83 4.22 70.74 -29.15
C ASN A 83 5.67 71.23 -29.25
N LEU A 84 6.57 70.63 -28.46
CA LEU A 84 8.00 70.95 -28.52
C LEU A 84 8.61 70.68 -29.90
N GLU A 85 8.25 69.56 -30.55
CA GLU A 85 8.69 69.25 -31.91
C GLU A 85 8.16 70.25 -32.95
N ALA A 86 6.91 70.70 -32.80
CA ALA A 86 6.34 71.72 -33.66
C ALA A 86 7.07 73.07 -33.48
N ASP A 87 7.34 73.47 -32.25
CA ASP A 87 8.06 74.71 -31.94
C ASP A 87 9.51 74.70 -32.44
N LEU A 88 10.20 73.56 -32.30
CA LEU A 88 11.53 73.36 -32.85
C LEU A 88 11.56 73.45 -34.38
N ARG A 89 10.56 72.88 -35.08
CA ARG A 89 10.45 72.97 -36.55
C ARG A 89 10.16 74.39 -37.02
N LEU A 90 9.42 75.17 -36.24
CA LEU A 90 9.06 76.55 -36.55
C LEU A 90 10.14 77.56 -36.13
N ASN A 91 11.24 77.12 -35.51
CA ASN A 91 12.27 77.97 -34.90
C ASN A 91 11.69 79.01 -33.92
N SER A 92 10.58 78.67 -33.24
CA SER A 92 9.86 79.58 -32.35
C SER A 92 10.47 79.68 -30.94
N LEU A 93 11.45 78.82 -30.60
CA LEU A 93 12.10 78.74 -29.30
C LEU A 93 13.59 79.05 -29.38
N SER A 94 14.12 79.70 -28.35
CA SER A 94 15.57 79.84 -28.17
C SER A 94 16.22 78.49 -27.81
N ALA A 95 17.49 78.30 -28.17
CA ALA A 95 18.21 77.05 -27.94
C ALA A 95 18.26 76.64 -26.45
N ASP A 96 18.45 77.61 -25.55
CA ASP A 96 18.45 77.38 -24.10
C ASP A 96 17.08 76.94 -23.58
N GLU A 97 16.01 77.53 -24.11
CA GLU A 97 14.65 77.22 -23.69
C GLU A 97 14.19 75.85 -24.21
N ALA A 98 14.55 75.52 -25.45
CA ALA A 98 14.38 74.18 -26.01
C ALA A 98 15.14 73.12 -25.21
N GLY A 99 16.40 73.37 -24.84
CA GLY A 99 17.19 72.48 -24.00
C GLY A 99 16.55 72.24 -22.63
N ARG A 100 16.06 73.31 -21.98
CA ARG A 100 15.37 73.22 -20.69
C ARG A 100 14.05 72.44 -20.76
N LEU A 101 13.23 72.67 -21.79
CA LEU A 101 11.96 71.95 -21.99
C LEU A 101 12.21 70.47 -22.31
N THR A 102 13.21 70.18 -23.15
CA THR A 102 13.63 68.82 -23.48
C THR A 102 14.11 68.08 -22.23
N GLY A 103 14.95 68.70 -21.40
CA GLY A 103 15.42 68.12 -20.13
C GLY A 103 14.29 67.85 -19.13
N LYS A 104 13.29 68.75 -19.06
CA LYS A 104 12.09 68.54 -18.23
C LYS A 104 11.25 67.36 -18.72
N LEU A 105 11.02 67.27 -20.02
CA LEU A 105 10.28 66.16 -20.64
C LEU A 105 11.04 64.83 -20.48
N GLN A 106 12.36 64.84 -20.59
CA GLN A 106 13.19 63.67 -20.34
C GLN A 106 13.06 63.17 -18.90
N HIS A 107 13.12 64.07 -17.92
CA HIS A 107 12.92 63.72 -16.51
C HIS A 107 11.51 63.15 -16.27
N ALA A 108 10.47 63.83 -16.77
CA ALA A 108 9.09 63.37 -16.62
C ALA A 108 8.83 62.03 -17.34
N ALA A 109 9.46 61.79 -18.49
CA ALA A 109 9.41 60.49 -19.15
C ALA A 109 10.13 59.40 -18.35
N GLN A 110 11.27 59.71 -17.73
CA GLN A 110 11.98 58.77 -16.84
C GLN A 110 11.16 58.43 -15.60
N GLU A 111 10.40 59.37 -15.04
CA GLU A 111 9.50 59.12 -13.89
C GLU A 111 8.45 58.04 -14.20
N LEU A 112 8.03 57.87 -15.47
CA LEU A 112 7.10 56.80 -15.90
C LEU A 112 7.67 55.38 -15.70
N GLN A 113 8.98 55.21 -15.52
CA GLN A 113 9.54 53.89 -15.25
C GLN A 113 9.08 53.31 -13.91
N THR A 114 8.81 54.16 -12.93
CA THR A 114 8.32 53.74 -11.60
C THR A 114 6.92 53.10 -11.66
N PRO A 115 5.88 53.76 -12.21
CA PRO A 115 4.57 53.13 -12.37
C PRO A 115 4.63 51.92 -13.31
N LEU A 116 5.49 51.93 -14.34
CA LEU A 116 5.69 50.76 -15.21
C LEU A 116 6.21 49.54 -14.43
N ALA A 117 7.22 49.73 -13.59
CA ALA A 117 7.73 48.68 -12.72
C ALA A 117 6.66 48.15 -11.75
N ARG A 118 5.83 49.05 -11.21
CA ARG A 118 4.72 48.70 -10.32
C ARG A 118 3.63 47.87 -11.04
N ILE A 119 3.28 48.21 -12.28
CA ILE A 119 2.35 47.42 -13.11
C ILE A 119 2.90 46.01 -13.34
N ARG A 120 4.19 45.90 -13.69
CA ARG A 120 4.86 44.60 -13.87
C ARG A 120 4.86 43.77 -12.59
N GLN A 121 5.08 44.39 -11.43
CA GLN A 121 5.02 43.73 -10.12
C GLN A 121 3.61 43.20 -9.83
N HIS A 122 2.58 44.04 -9.98
CA HIS A 122 1.20 43.63 -9.78
C HIS A 122 0.80 42.48 -10.70
N ARG A 123 1.19 42.52 -11.98
CA ARG A 123 0.98 41.42 -12.92
C ARG A 123 1.65 40.13 -12.45
N ALA A 124 2.90 40.20 -11.98
CA ALA A 124 3.63 39.03 -11.51
C ALA A 124 2.90 38.33 -10.35
N ILE A 125 2.36 39.10 -9.40
CA ILE A 125 1.55 38.57 -8.28
C ILE A 125 0.29 37.86 -8.81
N LEU A 126 -0.46 38.51 -9.71
CA LEU A 126 -1.70 37.95 -10.26
C LEU A 126 -1.48 36.68 -11.09
N VAL A 127 -0.38 36.64 -11.87
CA VAL A 127 0.02 35.46 -12.65
C VAL A 127 0.48 34.33 -11.73
N ALA A 128 1.26 34.64 -10.69
CA ALA A 128 1.70 33.64 -9.72
C ALA A 128 0.51 33.03 -8.97
N ALA A 129 -0.46 33.84 -8.54
CA ALA A 129 -1.66 33.35 -7.88
C ALA A 129 -2.55 32.50 -8.79
N ALA A 130 -2.75 32.91 -10.05
CA ALA A 130 -3.50 32.13 -11.04
C ALA A 130 -2.85 30.75 -11.29
N LYS A 131 -1.51 30.75 -11.42
CA LYS A 131 -0.73 29.52 -11.58
C LYS A 131 -0.83 28.63 -10.34
N ALA A 132 -0.73 29.22 -9.15
CA ALA A 132 -0.87 28.49 -7.89
C ALA A 132 -2.24 27.77 -7.80
N ILE A 133 -3.35 28.44 -8.15
CA ILE A 133 -4.68 27.81 -8.18
C ILE A 133 -4.73 26.58 -9.11
N GLN A 134 -4.15 26.69 -10.31
CA GLN A 134 -4.12 25.60 -11.28
C GLN A 134 -3.23 24.43 -10.85
N GLU A 135 -2.08 24.72 -10.24
CA GLU A 135 -1.10 23.72 -9.81
C GLU A 135 -1.52 23.00 -8.53
N THR A 136 -2.17 23.71 -7.61
CA THR A 136 -2.62 23.17 -6.32
C THR A 136 -3.89 22.33 -6.43
N LEU A 137 -4.66 22.47 -7.52
CA LEU A 137 -5.84 21.65 -7.74
C LEU A 137 -5.46 20.17 -7.71
N SER A 138 -5.93 19.46 -6.69
CA SER A 138 -5.62 18.05 -6.48
C SER A 138 -6.79 17.39 -5.77
N LEU A 139 -6.87 16.06 -5.88
CA LEU A 139 -7.86 15.28 -5.14
C LEU A 139 -7.76 15.56 -3.63
N LYS A 140 -6.54 15.70 -3.12
CA LYS A 140 -6.27 16.04 -1.72
C LYS A 140 -6.92 17.37 -1.30
N ASN A 141 -6.79 18.42 -2.11
CA ASN A 141 -7.37 19.73 -1.79
C ASN A 141 -8.90 19.70 -1.89
N LEU A 142 -9.45 19.02 -2.90
CA LEU A 142 -10.89 18.84 -3.02
C LEU A 142 -11.48 18.03 -1.86
N LEU A 143 -10.75 17.04 -1.32
CA LEU A 143 -11.17 16.28 -0.14
C LEU A 143 -11.28 17.15 1.11
N GLN A 144 -10.37 18.10 1.30
CA GLN A 144 -10.45 19.05 2.42
C GLN A 144 -11.72 19.90 2.33
N ILE A 145 -12.01 20.43 1.14
CA ILE A 145 -13.24 21.20 0.87
C ILE A 145 -14.48 20.32 1.08
N ALA A 146 -14.47 19.09 0.56
CA ALA A 146 -15.55 18.12 0.74
C ALA A 146 -15.81 17.81 2.22
N ARG A 147 -14.75 17.66 3.03
CA ARG A 147 -14.85 17.41 4.47
C ARG A 147 -15.47 18.58 5.22
N VAL A 148 -15.09 19.81 4.88
CA VAL A 148 -15.70 21.03 5.46
C VAL A 148 -17.17 21.12 5.05
N ALA A 149 -17.50 20.87 3.78
CA ALA A 149 -18.87 20.87 3.28
C ALA A 149 -19.75 19.78 3.96
N ALA A 150 -19.19 18.62 4.29
CA ALA A 150 -19.88 17.54 4.97
C ALA A 150 -20.06 17.76 6.48
N ALA A 151 -19.33 18.71 7.09
CA ALA A 151 -19.40 19.00 8.53
C ALA A 151 -20.64 19.83 8.95
N ARG A 152 -21.64 19.99 8.07
CA ARG A 152 -22.88 20.76 8.31
C ARG A 152 -23.74 20.16 9.43
N SER A 153 -23.67 18.84 9.62
CA SER A 153 -24.32 18.15 10.73
C SER A 153 -23.45 17.01 11.28
N ILE A 154 -23.68 16.63 12.54
CA ILE A 154 -22.98 15.49 13.17
C ILE A 154 -23.17 14.21 12.35
N ARG A 155 -24.41 13.98 11.87
CA ARG A 155 -24.76 12.79 11.09
C ARG A 155 -24.01 12.75 9.76
N GLU A 156 -24.01 13.84 8.99
CA GLU A 156 -23.28 13.89 7.70
C GLU A 156 -21.77 13.73 7.88
N ARG A 157 -21.21 14.29 8.95
CA ARG A 157 -19.80 14.09 9.30
C ARG A 157 -19.49 12.62 9.55
N GLU A 158 -20.32 11.91 10.30
CA GLU A 158 -20.12 10.47 10.54
C GLU A 158 -20.23 9.63 9.25
N MET A 159 -21.17 9.97 8.36
CA MET A 159 -21.28 9.32 7.05
C MET A 159 -20.02 9.54 6.22
N PHE A 160 -19.52 10.78 6.20
CA PHE A 160 -18.33 11.16 5.47
C PHE A 160 -17.10 10.42 5.98
N GLU A 161 -16.86 10.38 7.29
CA GLU A 161 -15.70 9.70 7.85
C GLU A 161 -15.72 8.19 7.52
N LYS A 162 -16.88 7.52 7.60
CA LYS A 162 -17.00 6.12 7.20
C LYS A 162 -16.76 5.91 5.70
N GLY A 163 -17.34 6.75 4.87
CA GLY A 163 -17.13 6.73 3.43
C GLY A 163 -15.68 7.03 3.05
N TYR A 164 -15.03 7.91 3.80
CA TYR A 164 -13.63 8.30 3.58
C TYR A 164 -12.68 7.13 3.85
N LEU A 165 -12.98 6.28 4.84
CA LEU A 165 -12.22 5.04 5.05
C LEU A 165 -12.31 4.11 3.83
N VAL A 166 -13.50 3.96 3.24
CA VAL A 166 -13.68 3.15 2.02
C VAL A 166 -12.98 3.80 0.84
N PHE A 167 -13.08 5.12 0.68
CA PHE A 167 -12.34 5.87 -0.34
C PHE A 167 -10.83 5.60 -0.23
N LYS A 168 -10.26 5.65 0.97
CA LYS A 168 -8.84 5.32 1.19
C LYS A 168 -8.52 3.88 0.85
N LEU A 169 -9.38 2.94 1.24
CA LEU A 169 -9.21 1.52 1.01
C LEU A 169 -8.99 1.16 -0.47
N VAL A 170 -9.65 1.91 -1.37
CA VAL A 170 -9.63 1.66 -2.82
C VAL A 170 -8.75 2.63 -3.62
N THR A 171 -8.26 3.72 -3.00
CA THR A 171 -7.45 4.71 -3.70
C THR A 171 -5.97 4.30 -3.64
N PRO A 172 -5.25 4.21 -4.77
CA PRO A 172 -3.83 3.86 -4.77
C PRO A 172 -2.97 4.83 -3.93
N ASP A 173 -2.01 4.26 -3.19
CA ASP A 173 -1.20 4.92 -2.14
C ASP A 173 -0.40 6.15 -2.62
N ASN A 174 -0.09 6.22 -3.92
CA ASN A 174 0.68 7.31 -4.54
C ASN A 174 0.13 8.72 -4.29
N ASN A 175 -1.15 8.84 -3.92
CA ASN A 175 -1.83 10.12 -3.72
C ASN A 175 -1.92 10.57 -2.25
N PHE A 176 -1.75 9.67 -1.27
CA PHE A 176 -1.97 9.95 0.15
C PHE A 176 -0.91 9.27 1.01
N LYS A 177 0.16 9.99 1.37
CA LYS A 177 1.19 9.52 2.32
C LYS A 177 0.67 9.44 3.77
N GLU A 178 -0.43 8.75 4.01
CA GLU A 178 -0.97 8.49 5.34
C GLU A 178 -0.85 6.98 5.62
N ASP A 179 -0.44 6.60 6.83
CA ASP A 179 -0.36 5.19 7.27
C ASP A 179 -1.78 4.58 7.31
N PHE A 180 -2.26 4.09 6.16
CA PHE A 180 -3.59 3.51 6.06
C PHE A 180 -3.59 2.23 5.22
N LEU A 181 -4.49 1.31 5.58
CA LEU A 181 -4.65 0.01 4.93
C LEU A 181 -5.35 0.14 3.57
N ASN A 182 -4.62 -0.18 2.51
CA ASN A 182 -5.11 -0.24 1.13
C ASN A 182 -5.26 -1.71 0.68
N ILE A 183 -6.30 -2.04 -0.10
CA ILE A 183 -6.49 -3.38 -0.67
C ILE A 183 -5.29 -3.81 -1.51
N HIS A 184 -4.68 -2.88 -2.25
CA HIS A 184 -3.52 -3.16 -3.10
C HIS A 184 -2.30 -3.57 -2.28
N ASP A 185 -2.05 -2.89 -1.16
CA ASP A 185 -0.91 -3.19 -0.27
C ASP A 185 -1.12 -4.52 0.47
N VAL A 186 -2.34 -4.77 0.94
CA VAL A 186 -2.71 -6.05 1.58
C VAL A 186 -2.59 -7.20 0.59
N SER A 187 -3.02 -7.01 -0.67
CA SER A 187 -2.85 -8.01 -1.73
C SER A 187 -1.37 -8.27 -2.01
N ALA A 188 -0.56 -7.21 -2.14
CA ALA A 188 0.88 -7.35 -2.36
C ALA A 188 1.61 -8.01 -1.16
N LYS A 189 1.13 -7.80 0.06
CA LYS A 189 1.62 -8.48 1.27
C LYS A 189 1.28 -9.98 1.23
N ALA A 190 0.05 -10.33 0.84
CA ALA A 190 -0.36 -11.72 0.65
C ALA A 190 0.50 -12.44 -0.40
N ASP A 191 0.71 -11.83 -1.56
CA ASP A 191 1.56 -12.39 -2.64
C ASP A 191 3.01 -12.63 -2.15
N ARG A 192 3.57 -11.67 -1.39
CA ARG A 192 4.92 -11.79 -0.81
C ARG A 192 5.01 -12.96 0.18
N ILE A 193 4.01 -13.14 1.03
CA ILE A 193 3.95 -14.23 2.01
C ILE A 193 3.79 -15.57 1.28
N GLU A 194 2.91 -15.66 0.29
CA GLU A 194 2.74 -16.88 -0.51
C GLU A 194 4.05 -17.27 -1.21
N ALA A 195 4.74 -16.31 -1.81
CA ALA A 195 6.04 -16.55 -2.44
C ALA A 195 7.11 -17.06 -1.45
N LYS A 196 7.06 -16.64 -0.18
CA LYS A 196 7.94 -17.16 0.88
C LYS A 196 7.62 -18.61 1.20
N PHE A 197 6.34 -18.95 1.39
CA PHE A 197 5.94 -20.35 1.62
C PHE A 197 6.33 -21.25 0.44
N ARG A 198 6.14 -20.81 -0.81
CA ARG A 198 6.53 -21.58 -2.02
C ARG A 198 8.03 -21.92 -2.08
N LYS A 199 8.87 -21.12 -1.45
CA LYS A 199 10.33 -21.31 -1.35
C LYS A 199 10.75 -21.93 -0.01
N LEU A 200 9.80 -22.41 0.80
CA LEU A 200 10.09 -23.04 2.07
C LEU A 200 10.63 -24.45 1.84
N GLU A 201 11.92 -24.63 2.08
CA GLU A 201 12.56 -25.94 1.99
C GLU A 201 12.51 -26.64 3.35
N LEU A 202 11.99 -27.86 3.36
CA LEU A 202 12.01 -28.70 4.56
C LEU A 202 13.44 -29.18 4.84
N PRO A 203 13.86 -29.23 6.11
CA PRO A 203 15.19 -29.73 6.48
C PRO A 203 15.36 -31.21 6.12
N ALA A 204 16.59 -31.71 6.19
CA ALA A 204 16.90 -33.13 6.02
C ALA A 204 16.40 -33.95 7.23
N ILE A 205 15.10 -34.23 7.25
CA ILE A 205 14.38 -35.01 8.28
C ILE A 205 13.73 -36.27 7.68
N PRO A 206 13.35 -37.25 8.50
CA PRO A 206 12.56 -38.42 8.09
C PRO A 206 11.35 -38.09 7.21
N GLU A 207 11.06 -38.94 6.22
CA GLU A 207 10.00 -38.69 5.24
C GLU A 207 8.61 -38.57 5.89
N LEU A 208 8.30 -39.42 6.87
CA LEU A 208 7.05 -39.34 7.61
C LEU A 208 6.90 -38.00 8.35
N ALA A 209 7.99 -37.46 8.89
CA ALA A 209 7.99 -36.15 9.53
C ALA A 209 7.78 -35.02 8.51
N LYS A 210 8.38 -35.11 7.33
CA LYS A 210 8.11 -34.16 6.23
C LYS A 210 6.63 -34.12 5.87
N VAL A 211 6.01 -35.29 5.73
CA VAL A 211 4.58 -35.38 5.36
C VAL A 211 3.71 -34.72 6.43
N ILE A 212 3.96 -34.97 7.72
CA ILE A 212 3.23 -34.34 8.83
C ILE A 212 3.34 -32.82 8.78
N LEU A 213 4.55 -32.29 8.59
CA LEU A 213 4.77 -30.84 8.49
C LEU A 213 4.16 -30.24 7.23
N THR A 214 4.21 -30.98 6.12
CA THR A 214 3.59 -30.56 4.86
C THR A 214 2.09 -30.37 5.06
N CYS A 215 1.41 -31.25 5.81
CA CYS A 215 0.00 -31.07 6.13
C CYS A 215 -0.28 -29.74 6.89
N GLN A 216 0.62 -29.31 7.79
CA GLN A 216 0.46 -28.03 8.49
C GLN A 216 0.71 -26.84 7.55
N ILE A 217 1.69 -26.97 6.65
CA ILE A 217 2.02 -25.95 5.65
C ILE A 217 0.89 -25.83 4.61
N ASP A 218 0.28 -26.95 4.21
CA ASP A 218 -0.86 -26.99 3.29
C ASP A 218 -2.05 -26.22 3.86
N THR A 219 -2.33 -26.32 5.17
CA THR A 219 -3.33 -25.46 5.83
C THR A 219 -3.03 -23.97 5.66
N CYS A 220 -1.76 -23.55 5.77
CA CYS A 220 -1.38 -22.15 5.52
C CYS A 220 -1.58 -21.74 4.05
N TYR A 221 -1.28 -22.63 3.10
CA TYR A 221 -1.55 -22.38 1.69
C TYR A 221 -3.04 -22.25 1.39
N GLU A 222 -3.87 -23.14 1.94
CA GLU A 222 -5.32 -23.04 1.83
C GLU A 222 -5.83 -21.72 2.39
N SER A 223 -5.34 -21.29 3.56
CA SER A 223 -5.68 -19.99 4.15
C SER A 223 -5.27 -18.81 3.27
N LEU A 224 -4.06 -18.84 2.67
CA LEU A 224 -3.62 -17.81 1.72
C LEU A 224 -4.51 -17.77 0.47
N GLN A 225 -4.90 -18.92 -0.07
CA GLN A 225 -5.82 -18.98 -1.21
C GLN A 225 -7.18 -18.38 -0.87
N GLU A 226 -7.73 -18.64 0.32
CA GLU A 226 -8.97 -18.00 0.75
C GLU A 226 -8.83 -16.49 0.93
N ILE A 227 -7.69 -16.01 1.44
CA ILE A 227 -7.38 -14.57 1.49
C ILE A 227 -7.39 -13.97 0.08
N HIS A 228 -6.68 -14.57 -0.88
CA HIS A 228 -6.67 -14.07 -2.26
C HIS A 228 -8.06 -14.04 -2.89
N ARG A 229 -8.86 -15.11 -2.70
CA ARG A 229 -10.25 -15.15 -3.17
C ARG A 229 -11.09 -14.05 -2.54
N PHE A 230 -10.90 -13.77 -1.25
CA PHE A 230 -11.67 -12.75 -0.54
C PHE A 230 -11.27 -11.34 -0.96
N LEU A 231 -9.97 -11.06 -1.14
CA LEU A 231 -9.49 -9.79 -1.67
C LEU A 231 -10.02 -9.55 -3.10
N ALA A 232 -10.05 -10.59 -3.94
CA ALA A 232 -10.66 -10.51 -5.27
C ALA A 232 -12.17 -10.23 -5.20
N PHE A 233 -12.89 -10.86 -4.25
CA PHE A 233 -14.30 -10.58 -3.99
C PHE A 233 -14.56 -9.14 -3.55
N ILE A 234 -13.75 -8.59 -2.64
CA ILE A 234 -13.83 -7.19 -2.22
C ILE A 234 -13.57 -6.26 -3.41
N ASN A 235 -12.51 -6.51 -4.18
CA ASN A 235 -12.16 -5.69 -5.33
C ASN A 235 -13.29 -5.67 -6.37
N HIS A 236 -13.95 -6.82 -6.60
CA HIS A 236 -15.15 -6.89 -7.44
C HIS A 236 -16.32 -6.10 -6.84
N SER A 237 -16.55 -6.22 -5.53
CA SER A 237 -17.64 -5.56 -4.81
C SER A 237 -17.48 -4.04 -4.67
N LEU A 238 -16.26 -3.53 -4.85
CA LEU A 238 -15.89 -2.12 -4.79
C LEU A 238 -15.56 -1.52 -6.18
N LYS A 239 -15.85 -2.27 -7.25
CA LYS A 239 -15.53 -1.86 -8.63
C LYS A 239 -16.17 -0.52 -9.00
N ASP A 240 -17.40 -0.28 -8.56
CA ASP A 240 -18.11 0.96 -8.86
C ASP A 240 -17.47 2.15 -8.16
N GLU A 241 -17.04 1.97 -6.90
CA GLU A 241 -16.32 2.98 -6.12
C GLU A 241 -14.94 3.29 -6.73
N ILE A 242 -14.19 2.25 -7.13
CA ILE A 242 -12.91 2.40 -7.85
C ILE A 242 -13.13 3.21 -9.15
N THR A 243 -14.10 2.80 -9.97
CA THR A 243 -14.41 3.47 -11.24
C THR A 243 -14.81 4.93 -11.02
N ARG A 244 -15.59 5.22 -9.96
CA ARG A 244 -15.96 6.58 -9.61
C ARG A 244 -14.76 7.44 -9.22
N ILE A 245 -13.79 6.88 -8.50
CA ILE A 245 -12.56 7.59 -8.12
C ILE A 245 -11.69 7.87 -9.35
N ASP A 246 -11.62 6.93 -10.29
CA ASP A 246 -10.94 7.14 -11.57
C ASP A 246 -11.60 8.27 -12.37
N ILE A 247 -12.92 8.29 -12.47
CA ILE A 247 -13.68 9.37 -13.12
C ILE A 247 -13.43 10.71 -12.42
N ILE A 248 -13.42 10.75 -11.08
CA ILE A 248 -13.11 11.96 -10.32
C ILE A 248 -11.69 12.45 -10.65
N ASN A 249 -10.71 11.56 -10.72
CA ASN A 249 -9.33 11.92 -11.07
C ASN A 249 -9.22 12.46 -12.50
N GLU A 250 -9.92 11.84 -13.46
CA GLU A 250 -10.02 12.33 -14.83
C GLU A 250 -10.68 13.71 -14.90
N ASP A 251 -11.82 13.89 -14.21
CA ASP A 251 -12.53 15.16 -14.09
C ASP A 251 -11.61 16.26 -13.53
N ILE A 252 -10.85 15.97 -12.46
CA ILE A 252 -9.89 16.91 -11.87
C ILE A 252 -8.80 17.30 -12.87
N ASN A 253 -8.24 16.32 -13.58
CA ASN A 253 -7.19 16.58 -14.57
C ASN A 253 -7.72 17.40 -15.76
N ALA A 254 -8.96 17.14 -16.20
CA ALA A 254 -9.63 17.96 -17.20
C ALA A 254 -9.94 19.37 -16.69
N PHE A 255 -10.30 19.50 -15.41
CA PHE A 255 -10.60 20.78 -14.76
C PHE A 255 -9.38 21.70 -14.66
N LYS A 256 -8.17 21.14 -14.48
CA LYS A 256 -6.90 21.90 -14.53
C LYS A 256 -6.66 22.65 -15.83
N ALA A 257 -7.19 22.15 -16.95
CA ALA A 257 -7.03 22.79 -18.25
C ALA A 257 -7.94 24.02 -18.44
N LYS A 258 -8.88 24.27 -17.52
CA LYS A 258 -9.79 25.41 -17.59
C LYS A 258 -9.13 26.71 -17.08
N PRO A 259 -9.64 27.88 -17.49
CA PRO A 259 -9.30 29.16 -16.88
C PRO A 259 -9.48 29.13 -15.36
N PHE A 260 -8.54 29.73 -14.61
CA PHE A 260 -8.56 29.68 -13.14
C PHE A 260 -9.81 30.33 -12.53
N SER A 261 -10.45 31.28 -13.24
CA SER A 261 -11.72 31.86 -12.82
C SER A 261 -12.82 30.82 -12.69
N LEU A 262 -12.98 29.96 -13.72
CA LEU A 262 -13.94 28.86 -13.71
C LEU A 262 -13.58 27.81 -12.66
N ILE A 263 -12.28 27.64 -12.39
CA ILE A 263 -11.80 26.76 -11.33
C ILE A 263 -12.32 27.24 -9.97
N LEU A 264 -12.09 28.50 -9.62
CA LEU A 264 -12.54 29.08 -8.35
C LEU A 264 -14.07 29.06 -8.20
N GLU A 265 -14.80 29.39 -9.26
CA GLU A 265 -16.27 29.41 -9.24
C GLU A 265 -16.88 28.02 -9.01
N SER A 266 -16.28 26.97 -9.58
CA SER A 266 -16.85 25.61 -9.49
C SER A 266 -16.27 24.77 -8.34
N LEU A 267 -15.17 25.19 -7.71
CA LEU A 267 -14.44 24.38 -6.72
C LEU A 267 -15.32 23.94 -5.53
N ALA A 268 -16.17 24.84 -5.04
CA ALA A 268 -17.11 24.53 -3.95
C ALA A 268 -18.14 23.48 -4.38
N GLY A 269 -18.67 23.58 -5.61
CA GLY A 269 -19.62 22.61 -6.17
C GLY A 269 -18.99 21.23 -6.40
N GLU A 270 -17.75 21.20 -6.90
CA GLU A 270 -16.99 19.95 -7.06
C GLU A 270 -16.65 19.31 -5.70
N GLY A 271 -16.32 20.12 -4.68
CA GLY A 271 -16.15 19.66 -3.31
C GLY A 271 -17.44 19.03 -2.73
N GLU A 272 -18.60 19.65 -2.96
CA GLU A 272 -19.89 19.06 -2.55
C GLU A 272 -20.24 17.78 -3.31
N LYS A 273 -19.92 17.71 -4.61
CA LYS A 273 -20.11 16.49 -5.45
C LYS A 273 -19.23 15.36 -4.92
N LEU A 274 -17.96 15.63 -4.64
CA LEU A 274 -17.04 14.67 -4.03
C LEU A 274 -17.52 14.22 -2.64
N GLY A 275 -17.97 15.15 -1.80
CA GLY A 275 -18.53 14.84 -0.48
C GLY A 275 -19.72 13.91 -0.55
N ARG A 276 -20.63 14.12 -1.51
CA ARG A 276 -21.75 13.21 -1.78
C ARG A 276 -21.29 11.82 -2.22
N ASN A 277 -20.34 11.74 -3.15
CA ASN A 277 -19.78 10.47 -3.60
C ASN A 277 -19.14 9.69 -2.44
N ILE A 278 -18.36 10.36 -1.58
CA ILE A 278 -17.75 9.73 -0.41
C ILE A 278 -18.81 9.26 0.59
N ASN A 279 -19.83 10.08 0.86
CA ASN A 279 -20.93 9.68 1.74
C ASN A 279 -21.65 8.41 1.25
N GLU A 280 -21.75 8.19 -0.06
CA GLU A 280 -22.34 6.97 -0.63
C GLU A 280 -21.46 5.74 -0.35
N PHE A 281 -20.14 5.89 -0.26
CA PHE A 281 -19.23 4.76 0.02
C PHE A 281 -19.41 4.20 1.42
N GLN A 282 -20.03 4.92 2.35
CA GLN A 282 -20.23 4.47 3.74
C GLN A 282 -20.93 3.11 3.84
N TYR A 283 -21.77 2.75 2.86
CA TYR A 283 -22.50 1.48 2.84
C TYR A 283 -21.58 0.26 2.68
N LYS A 284 -20.31 0.48 2.30
CA LYS A 284 -19.26 -0.52 2.15
C LYS A 284 -18.24 -0.50 3.29
N ALA A 285 -18.47 0.30 4.33
CA ALA A 285 -17.54 0.45 5.46
C ALA A 285 -17.33 -0.85 6.25
N ASN A 286 -18.23 -1.83 6.11
CA ASN A 286 -18.05 -3.17 6.67
C ASN A 286 -16.76 -3.86 6.16
N PHE A 287 -16.33 -3.59 4.92
CA PHE A 287 -15.10 -4.16 4.38
C PHE A 287 -13.83 -3.67 5.07
N ILE A 288 -13.85 -2.50 5.71
CA ILE A 288 -12.68 -1.95 6.42
C ILE A 288 -12.23 -2.92 7.52
N LYS A 289 -13.17 -3.34 8.36
CA LYS A 289 -12.89 -4.28 9.45
C LYS A 289 -12.41 -5.63 8.92
N GLU A 290 -12.95 -6.10 7.79
CA GLU A 290 -12.51 -7.37 7.21
C GLU A 290 -11.10 -7.30 6.63
N ILE A 291 -10.72 -6.16 6.04
CA ILE A 291 -9.36 -5.93 5.54
C ILE A 291 -8.38 -5.81 6.71
N GLU A 292 -8.73 -5.13 7.79
CA GLU A 292 -7.94 -5.11 9.04
C GLU A 292 -7.73 -6.53 9.60
N ASN A 293 -8.79 -7.36 9.62
CA ASN A 293 -8.69 -8.76 10.04
C ASN A 293 -7.76 -9.57 9.13
N ILE A 294 -7.80 -9.34 7.81
CA ILE A 294 -6.91 -10.00 6.85
C ILE A 294 -5.47 -9.58 7.09
N ASP A 295 -5.20 -8.31 7.35
CA ASP A 295 -3.84 -7.85 7.62
C ASP A 295 -3.25 -8.50 8.88
N LEU A 296 -4.05 -8.62 9.95
CA LEU A 296 -3.67 -9.36 11.16
C LEU A 296 -3.45 -10.86 10.90
N LEU A 297 -4.25 -11.45 10.00
CA LEU A 297 -4.10 -12.84 9.59
C LEU A 297 -2.82 -13.04 8.75
N LEU A 298 -2.48 -12.10 7.87
CA LEU A 298 -1.23 -12.08 7.12
C LEU A 298 -0.02 -11.93 8.06
N ASP A 299 -0.11 -11.08 9.09
CA ASP A 299 0.92 -11.00 10.13
C ASP A 299 1.09 -12.32 10.89
N SER A 300 0.00 -13.04 11.13
CA SER A 300 0.02 -14.36 11.75
C SER A 300 0.70 -15.40 10.84
N LEU A 301 0.38 -15.40 9.55
CA LEU A 301 1.02 -16.26 8.53
C LEU A 301 2.51 -15.97 8.39
N GLN A 302 2.90 -14.70 8.37
CA GLN A 302 4.30 -14.27 8.34
C GLN A 302 5.04 -14.76 9.59
N THR A 303 4.47 -14.55 10.78
CA THR A 303 5.05 -15.01 12.05
C THR A 303 5.21 -16.54 12.07
N PHE A 304 4.22 -17.25 11.53
CA PHE A 304 4.26 -18.70 11.42
C PHE A 304 5.38 -19.17 10.48
N TYR A 305 5.53 -18.56 9.30
CA TYR A 305 6.62 -18.84 8.37
C TYR A 305 8.00 -18.62 9.01
N GLU A 306 8.20 -17.48 9.66
CA GLU A 306 9.46 -17.14 10.33
C GLU A 306 9.78 -18.13 11.44
N SER A 307 8.78 -18.47 12.26
CA SER A 307 8.91 -19.45 13.34
C SER A 307 9.27 -20.83 12.80
N LEU A 308 8.62 -21.28 11.71
CA LEU A 308 8.91 -22.54 11.06
C LEU A 308 10.36 -22.59 10.57
N ARG A 309 10.73 -21.62 9.72
CA ARG A 309 12.02 -21.62 9.02
C ARG A 309 13.20 -21.42 9.96
N TYR A 310 13.10 -20.47 10.88
CA TYR A 310 14.25 -19.98 11.66
C TYR A 310 14.36 -20.60 13.06
N SER A 311 13.29 -21.17 13.60
CA SER A 311 13.28 -21.72 14.96
C SER A 311 12.90 -23.20 14.99
N TYR A 312 11.75 -23.56 14.41
CA TYR A 312 11.22 -24.92 14.53
C TYR A 312 11.96 -25.96 13.67
N PHE A 313 12.25 -25.66 12.39
CA PHE A 313 12.99 -26.59 11.52
C PHE A 313 14.39 -26.90 12.06
N PRO A 314 15.20 -25.92 12.52
CA PRO A 314 16.46 -26.22 13.20
C PRO A 314 16.28 -27.06 14.48
N HIS A 315 15.27 -26.75 15.29
CA HIS A 315 14.95 -27.52 16.49
C HIS A 315 14.64 -28.98 16.16
N LEU A 316 13.75 -29.22 15.19
CA LEU A 316 13.32 -30.54 14.78
C LEU A 316 14.48 -31.35 14.17
N ALA A 317 15.29 -30.73 13.31
CA ALA A 317 16.48 -31.36 12.75
C ALA A 317 17.48 -31.77 13.84
N ALA A 318 17.66 -30.94 14.88
CA ALA A 318 18.52 -31.27 16.01
C ALA A 318 17.96 -32.43 16.85
N THR A 319 16.67 -32.39 17.22
CA THR A 319 16.05 -33.40 18.08
C THR A 319 15.92 -34.76 17.40
N MET A 320 15.67 -34.80 16.09
CA MET A 320 15.58 -36.05 15.32
C MET A 320 16.93 -36.75 15.10
N ASN A 321 18.03 -35.99 15.10
CA ASN A 321 19.37 -36.53 14.91
C ASN A 321 20.12 -36.82 16.23
N THR A 322 19.63 -36.31 17.37
CA THR A 322 20.28 -36.52 18.66
C THR A 322 19.93 -37.89 19.25
N ALA A 323 20.94 -38.61 19.72
CA ALA A 323 20.75 -39.91 20.38
C ALA A 323 19.96 -39.75 21.70
N GLY A 324 19.00 -40.64 21.94
CA GLY A 324 18.19 -40.66 23.17
C GLY A 324 16.98 -39.74 23.18
N PHE A 325 16.79 -38.88 22.18
CA PHE A 325 15.57 -38.08 22.03
C PHE A 325 14.43 -38.92 21.45
N ARG A 326 13.21 -38.72 21.96
CA ARG A 326 12.03 -39.49 21.53
C ARG A 326 11.59 -39.19 20.10
N LEU A 327 11.95 -38.05 19.53
CA LEU A 327 11.68 -37.71 18.13
C LEU A 327 12.65 -38.38 17.15
N ASN A 328 13.71 -39.01 17.64
CA ASN A 328 14.61 -39.79 16.81
C ASN A 328 13.93 -41.13 16.43
N PRO A 329 13.70 -41.39 15.13
CA PRO A 329 13.01 -42.61 14.69
C PRO A 329 13.75 -43.89 15.08
N GLN A 330 15.07 -43.87 15.24
CA GLN A 330 15.85 -45.01 15.71
C GLN A 330 15.54 -45.37 17.16
N VAL A 331 15.32 -44.36 18.01
CA VAL A 331 15.00 -44.56 19.43
C VAL A 331 13.65 -45.25 19.57
N ILE A 332 12.62 -44.74 18.90
CA ILE A 332 11.29 -45.37 18.89
C ILE A 332 11.37 -46.77 18.30
N ALA A 333 12.02 -46.95 17.16
CA ALA A 333 12.14 -48.26 16.53
C ALA A 333 12.85 -49.29 17.42
N ALA A 334 13.89 -48.86 18.16
CA ALA A 334 14.59 -49.70 19.13
C ALA A 334 13.71 -50.04 20.35
N GLU A 335 12.99 -49.06 20.90
CA GLU A 335 12.09 -49.25 22.03
C GLU A 335 10.92 -50.18 21.68
N THR A 336 10.25 -49.95 20.54
CA THR A 336 9.13 -50.77 20.06
C THR A 336 9.60 -52.19 19.73
N GLY A 337 10.74 -52.35 19.05
CA GLY A 337 11.32 -53.65 18.73
C GLY A 337 11.70 -54.45 19.98
N ARG A 338 12.36 -53.83 20.96
CA ARG A 338 12.69 -54.47 22.26
C ARG A 338 11.43 -54.85 23.02
N SER A 339 10.44 -53.96 23.08
CA SER A 339 9.20 -54.17 23.82
C SER A 339 8.37 -55.32 23.25
N TYR A 340 8.38 -55.52 21.92
CA TYR A 340 7.69 -56.64 21.27
C TYR A 340 8.16 -58.01 21.80
N PHE A 341 9.45 -58.13 22.11
CA PHE A 341 10.11 -59.36 22.55
C PHE A 341 10.35 -59.44 24.07
N ARG A 342 9.84 -58.50 24.86
CA ARG A 342 10.03 -58.46 26.33
C ARG A 342 8.91 -59.21 27.07
N GLY A 343 9.25 -59.79 28.22
CA GLY A 343 8.30 -60.48 29.11
C GLY A 343 7.81 -61.84 28.61
N LEU A 344 6.86 -62.45 29.33
CA LEU A 344 6.31 -63.78 29.04
C LEU A 344 5.69 -63.88 27.63
N ARG A 345 4.95 -62.86 27.19
CA ARG A 345 4.40 -62.79 25.82
C ARG A 345 5.50 -62.71 24.77
N GLY A 346 6.58 -61.98 25.06
CA GLY A 346 7.76 -61.90 24.20
C GLY A 346 8.48 -63.24 24.05
N LEU A 347 8.60 -64.02 25.14
CA LEU A 347 9.18 -65.37 25.12
C LEU A 347 8.35 -66.32 24.24
N ILE A 348 7.02 -66.31 24.40
CA ILE A 348 6.10 -67.11 23.57
C ILE A 348 6.24 -66.74 22.08
N ARG A 349 6.35 -65.44 21.75
CA ARG A 349 6.58 -64.96 20.38
C ARG A 349 7.90 -65.46 19.82
N ARG A 350 8.99 -65.44 20.60
CA ARG A 350 10.30 -65.98 20.17
C ARG A 350 10.21 -67.47 19.82
N ILE A 351 9.52 -68.26 20.64
CA ILE A 351 9.32 -69.70 20.38
C ILE A 351 8.48 -69.91 19.12
N LYS A 352 7.36 -69.19 18.98
CA LYS A 352 6.50 -69.27 17.79
C LYS A 352 7.25 -68.88 16.51
N LEU A 353 8.04 -67.80 16.56
CA LEU A 353 8.86 -67.35 15.43
C LEU A 353 9.99 -68.34 15.09
N ALA A 354 10.58 -69.00 16.08
CA ALA A 354 11.57 -70.05 15.83
C ALA A 354 10.96 -71.27 15.13
N LEU A 355 9.73 -71.66 15.51
CA LEU A 355 9.00 -72.76 14.87
C LEU A 355 8.57 -72.41 13.43
N THR A 356 8.17 -71.17 13.16
CA THR A 356 7.76 -70.74 11.82
C THR A 356 8.93 -70.38 10.90
N ALA A 357 10.10 -70.03 11.45
CA ALA A 357 11.29 -69.72 10.67
C ALA A 357 11.98 -70.97 10.06
N MET A 358 11.64 -72.18 10.53
CA MET A 358 12.13 -73.44 9.95
C MET A 358 11.63 -73.68 8.51
N ASP A 359 10.58 -72.98 8.08
CA ASP A 359 10.03 -73.04 6.71
C ASP A 359 10.69 -72.04 5.72
N ASN A 360 11.98 -71.70 5.92
CA ASN A 360 12.79 -70.82 5.05
C ASN A 360 12.33 -69.36 4.89
N ARG A 361 11.38 -68.86 5.71
CA ARG A 361 10.89 -67.48 5.64
C ARG A 361 11.43 -66.63 6.78
N GLY A 362 12.70 -66.21 6.65
CA GLY A 362 13.34 -65.09 7.37
C GLY A 362 13.25 -65.09 8.90
N GLN A 363 14.39 -65.26 9.59
CA GLN A 363 14.45 -65.05 11.04
C GLN A 363 14.12 -63.60 11.41
N LEU A 364 13.14 -63.42 12.31
CA LEU A 364 12.76 -62.12 12.86
C LEU A 364 13.23 -62.03 14.32
N ASP A 365 14.27 -61.24 14.55
CA ASP A 365 14.74 -60.86 15.88
C ASP A 365 14.42 -59.39 16.20
N ALA A 366 14.82 -58.93 17.39
CA ALA A 366 14.57 -57.57 17.82
C ALA A 366 15.27 -56.53 16.91
N ALA A 367 16.47 -56.84 16.42
CA ALA A 367 17.23 -55.93 15.55
C ALA A 367 16.58 -55.79 14.16
N ALA A 368 16.14 -56.91 13.57
CA ALA A 368 15.44 -56.94 12.29
C ALA A 368 14.07 -56.25 12.38
N LEU A 369 13.33 -56.44 13.48
CA LEU A 369 12.07 -55.75 13.73
C LEU A 369 12.27 -54.24 13.89
N SER A 370 13.25 -53.82 14.70
CA SER A 370 13.62 -52.41 14.83
C SER A 370 14.03 -51.81 13.49
N LYS A 371 14.76 -52.54 12.63
CA LYS A 371 15.10 -52.06 11.28
C LYS A 371 13.85 -51.83 10.42
N LYS A 372 12.87 -52.74 10.45
CA LYS A 372 11.61 -52.58 9.70
C LYS A 372 10.78 -51.39 10.20
N ILE A 373 10.68 -51.21 11.52
CA ILE A 373 9.99 -50.05 12.11
C ILE A 373 10.73 -48.76 11.76
N PHE A 374 12.07 -48.73 11.84
CA PHE A 374 12.87 -47.57 11.45
C PHE A 374 12.66 -47.18 9.99
N ILE A 375 12.63 -48.15 9.06
CA ILE A 375 12.32 -47.90 7.65
C ILE A 375 10.93 -47.28 7.52
N ALA A 376 9.94 -47.82 8.24
CA ALA A 376 8.59 -47.28 8.22
C ALA A 376 8.53 -45.83 8.72
N LEU A 377 9.17 -45.52 9.85
CA LEU A 377 9.20 -44.16 10.40
C LEU A 377 10.03 -43.19 9.55
N SER A 378 11.05 -43.68 8.84
CA SER A 378 11.97 -42.84 8.07
C SER A 378 11.55 -42.62 6.62
N SER A 379 10.72 -43.50 6.06
CA SER A 379 10.47 -43.56 4.61
C SER A 379 8.98 -43.61 4.23
N CYS A 380 8.05 -43.68 5.19
CA CYS A 380 6.62 -43.69 4.88
C CYS A 380 6.20 -42.32 4.32
N PRO A 381 5.71 -42.24 3.07
CA PRO A 381 5.35 -40.98 2.43
C PRO A 381 3.88 -40.59 2.69
N TYR A 382 3.23 -41.22 3.68
CA TYR A 382 1.82 -41.03 3.98
C TYR A 382 1.60 -40.90 5.49
N TYR A 383 0.66 -40.05 5.86
CA TYR A 383 0.23 -39.85 7.25
C TYR A 383 -1.29 -39.59 7.31
N TYR A 384 -1.90 -39.76 8.48
CA TYR A 384 -3.35 -39.70 8.69
C TYR A 384 -3.91 -38.25 8.68
N CYS A 385 -3.57 -37.45 7.67
CA CYS A 385 -4.04 -36.07 7.52
C CYS A 385 -5.49 -36.00 6.99
N GLY A 386 -6.46 -36.47 7.78
CA GLY A 386 -7.90 -36.22 7.56
C GLY A 386 -8.61 -37.02 6.45
N ALA A 387 -7.91 -37.52 5.41
CA ALA A 387 -8.53 -38.29 4.33
C ALA A 387 -8.42 -39.82 4.53
N ASN A 388 -9.55 -40.53 4.36
CA ASN A 388 -9.63 -42.00 4.47
C ASN A 388 -8.73 -42.74 3.45
N GLU A 389 -8.40 -42.11 2.33
CA GLU A 389 -7.52 -42.68 1.29
C GLU A 389 -6.09 -42.92 1.78
N TYR A 390 -5.57 -42.09 2.70
CA TYR A 390 -4.22 -42.27 3.24
C TYR A 390 -4.11 -43.52 4.12
N ALA A 391 -5.19 -43.93 4.79
CA ALA A 391 -5.18 -45.15 5.60
C ALA A 391 -4.96 -46.42 4.75
N VAL A 392 -5.51 -46.45 3.53
CA VAL A 392 -5.30 -47.54 2.58
C VAL A 392 -3.85 -47.55 2.07
N ARG A 393 -3.30 -46.38 1.75
CA ARG A 393 -1.91 -46.24 1.28
C ARG A 393 -0.88 -46.62 2.34
N ILE A 394 -1.11 -46.25 3.61
CA ILE A 394 -0.27 -46.66 4.74
C ILE A 394 -0.31 -48.17 4.91
N THR A 395 -1.49 -48.79 4.82
CA THR A 395 -1.65 -50.26 4.89
C THR A 395 -0.84 -50.94 3.78
N ALA A 396 -0.98 -50.49 2.53
CA ALA A 396 -0.21 -51.03 1.40
C ALA A 396 1.32 -50.83 1.56
N PHE A 397 1.76 -49.70 2.10
CA PHE A 397 3.16 -49.44 2.41
C PHE A 397 3.69 -50.42 3.48
N ILE A 398 2.94 -50.63 4.56
CA ILE A 398 3.29 -51.59 5.61
C ILE A 398 3.36 -53.00 5.01
N ASP A 399 2.37 -53.40 4.20
CA ASP A 399 2.33 -54.69 3.52
C ASP A 399 3.60 -54.92 2.68
N GLY A 400 4.09 -53.91 1.98
CA GLY A 400 5.36 -53.97 1.24
C GLY A 400 6.57 -54.31 2.13
N LEU A 401 6.57 -53.87 3.40
CA LEU A 401 7.67 -54.12 4.34
C LEU A 401 7.64 -55.53 4.97
N ILE A 402 6.47 -56.15 5.06
CA ILE A 402 6.26 -57.40 5.81
C ILE A 402 5.63 -58.55 4.99
N SER A 403 5.43 -58.37 3.68
CA SER A 403 4.83 -59.35 2.76
C SER A 403 5.48 -60.73 2.76
N THR A 404 6.74 -60.82 3.17
CA THR A 404 7.51 -62.07 3.27
C THR A 404 7.13 -62.95 4.47
N PHE A 405 6.39 -62.42 5.45
CA PHE A 405 5.95 -63.17 6.63
C PHE A 405 4.62 -63.89 6.42
N SER A 406 4.48 -65.06 7.05
CA SER A 406 3.28 -65.88 6.96
C SER A 406 2.04 -65.21 7.58
N LYS A 407 0.89 -65.44 6.94
CA LYS A 407 -0.44 -65.07 7.45
C LYS A 407 -1.07 -66.26 8.17
N PRO A 408 -1.81 -66.08 9.28
CA PRO A 408 -2.03 -64.80 9.96
C PRO A 408 -0.83 -64.36 10.83
N TYR A 409 -0.03 -65.30 11.34
CA TYR A 409 1.10 -65.02 12.21
C TYR A 409 2.46 -65.25 11.52
N PRO A 410 3.43 -64.32 11.64
CA PRO A 410 3.41 -63.08 12.43
C PRO A 410 2.86 -61.84 11.69
N TYR A 411 2.44 -61.98 10.43
CA TYR A 411 2.08 -60.85 9.56
C TYR A 411 1.11 -59.84 10.20
N GLU A 412 -0.05 -60.29 10.71
CA GLU A 412 -1.08 -59.37 11.23
C GLU A 412 -0.61 -58.64 12.48
N GLU A 413 0.18 -59.31 13.34
CA GLU A 413 0.78 -58.67 14.52
C GLU A 413 1.79 -57.60 14.13
N LEU A 414 2.64 -57.87 13.13
CA LEU A 414 3.62 -56.90 12.64
C LEU A 414 2.96 -55.73 11.94
N HIS A 415 1.90 -55.99 11.17
CA HIS A 415 1.13 -54.95 10.52
C HIS A 415 0.56 -53.97 11.54
N ARG A 416 -0.11 -54.50 12.58
CA ARG A 416 -0.65 -53.68 13.67
C ARG A 416 0.45 -52.93 14.41
N LEU A 417 1.56 -53.58 14.74
CA LEU A 417 2.67 -52.96 15.46
C LEU A 417 3.30 -51.79 14.69
N ILE A 418 3.56 -51.96 13.39
CA ILE A 418 4.14 -50.90 12.54
C ILE A 418 3.14 -49.75 12.39
N LYS A 419 1.85 -50.05 12.20
CA LYS A 419 0.79 -49.05 12.16
C LYS A 419 0.72 -48.22 13.44
N GLU A 420 0.75 -48.88 14.61
CA GLU A 420 0.78 -48.22 15.93
C GLU A 420 2.04 -47.38 16.11
N ALA A 421 3.20 -47.84 15.62
CA ALA A 421 4.45 -47.08 15.67
C ALA A 421 4.39 -45.81 14.81
N ILE A 422 3.85 -45.89 13.58
CA ILE A 422 3.63 -44.72 12.70
C ILE A 422 2.72 -43.70 13.39
N ALA A 423 1.59 -44.14 13.95
CA ALA A 423 0.64 -43.26 14.64
C ALA A 423 1.26 -42.61 15.88
N THR A 424 2.00 -43.38 16.68
CA THR A 424 2.68 -42.88 17.88
C THR A 424 3.75 -41.85 17.52
N TYR A 425 4.55 -42.12 16.49
CA TYR A 425 5.58 -41.18 16.04
C TYR A 425 4.98 -39.89 15.51
N GLY A 426 3.92 -39.98 14.70
CA GLY A 426 3.24 -38.80 14.19
C GLY A 426 2.65 -37.94 15.30
N SER A 427 1.97 -38.55 16.28
CA SER A 427 1.43 -37.83 17.44
C SER A 427 2.51 -37.13 18.27
N LEU A 428 3.71 -37.70 18.38
CA LEU A 428 4.84 -37.04 19.05
C LEU A 428 5.30 -35.79 18.30
N ILE A 429 5.38 -35.85 16.97
CA ILE A 429 5.76 -34.71 16.13
C ILE A 429 4.69 -33.62 16.21
N GLU A 430 3.41 -33.97 16.08
CA GLU A 430 2.30 -33.02 16.19
C GLU A 430 2.27 -32.33 17.56
N LYS A 431 2.50 -33.10 18.64
CA LYS A 431 2.54 -32.55 19.99
C LYS A 431 3.73 -31.61 20.19
N ASP A 432 4.90 -31.99 19.67
CA ASP A 432 6.09 -31.15 19.69
C ASP A 432 5.87 -29.83 18.94
N PHE A 433 5.34 -29.93 17.71
CA PHE A 433 4.93 -28.78 16.91
C PHE A 433 3.92 -27.89 17.65
N ALA A 434 2.83 -28.46 18.15
CA ALA A 434 1.76 -27.70 18.81
C ALA A 434 2.22 -26.99 20.08
N GLN A 435 3.25 -27.50 20.76
CA GLN A 435 3.81 -26.95 22.00
C GLN A 435 5.02 -26.03 21.77
N PHE A 436 5.50 -25.91 20.53
CA PHE A 436 6.63 -25.05 20.20
C PHE A 436 6.22 -23.57 20.22
N LYS A 437 7.09 -22.71 20.78
CA LYS A 437 6.85 -21.26 20.85
C LYS A 437 7.06 -20.62 19.48
N ALA A 438 6.08 -19.87 19.01
CA ALA A 438 6.24 -19.03 17.82
C ALA A 438 7.10 -17.81 18.18
N GLU A 439 8.11 -17.55 17.37
CA GLU A 439 9.04 -16.44 17.54
C GLU A 439 9.05 -15.62 16.25
N ARG A 440 8.76 -14.32 16.36
CA ARG A 440 8.97 -13.39 15.25
C ARG A 440 10.48 -13.12 15.16
N ARG A 441 11.09 -13.46 14.04
CA ARG A 441 12.50 -13.17 13.77
C ARG A 441 12.58 -12.45 12.43
N PRO A 442 13.06 -11.20 12.40
CA PRO A 442 13.19 -10.47 11.16
C PRO A 442 14.08 -11.26 10.20
N ASP A 443 13.62 -11.36 8.95
CA ASP A 443 14.33 -12.02 7.86
C ASP A 443 15.68 -11.31 7.65
N PRO A 444 16.84 -11.98 7.76
CA PRO A 444 18.14 -11.34 7.62
C PRO A 444 18.39 -10.72 6.23
N ALA A 445 17.54 -11.02 5.23
CA ALA A 445 17.59 -10.47 3.88
C ALA A 445 16.65 -9.26 3.64
N ALA A 446 15.88 -8.82 4.64
CA ALA A 446 15.05 -7.63 4.53
C ALA A 446 15.88 -6.38 4.83
N ASP A 447 16.45 -5.77 3.78
CA ASP A 447 16.99 -4.40 3.87
C ASP A 447 15.86 -3.45 4.30
N GLY A 448 15.95 -2.90 5.51
CA GLY A 448 15.37 -1.58 5.78
C GLY A 448 14.38 -1.39 6.94
N ASP A 449 14.01 -2.39 7.74
CA ASP A 449 13.13 -2.14 8.90
C ASP A 449 13.77 -2.57 10.23
N THR A 450 14.45 -1.61 10.87
CA THR A 450 14.80 -1.68 12.30
C THR A 450 13.56 -1.45 13.15
N ALA A 451 12.64 -2.42 13.17
CA ALA A 451 11.63 -2.52 14.21
C ALA A 451 12.21 -3.34 15.38
N SER A 452 12.48 -2.67 16.50
CA SER A 452 12.86 -3.32 17.75
C SER A 452 11.90 -4.48 18.08
N PRO A 453 12.38 -5.61 18.63
CA PRO A 453 11.52 -6.72 19.00
C PRO A 453 10.62 -6.29 20.17
N GLN A 454 9.43 -5.79 19.85
CA GLN A 454 8.35 -5.74 20.84
C GLN A 454 8.10 -7.18 21.28
N GLN A 455 8.13 -7.41 22.60
CA GLN A 455 7.80 -8.71 23.21
C GLN A 455 6.37 -9.07 22.83
N ALA A 456 6.22 -9.74 21.69
CA ALA A 456 4.96 -10.31 21.27
C ALA A 456 4.55 -11.35 22.31
N PRO A 457 3.25 -11.46 22.66
CA PRO A 457 2.79 -12.46 23.60
C PRO A 457 3.25 -13.86 23.15
N GLU A 458 3.64 -14.73 24.09
CA GLU A 458 4.06 -16.09 23.77
C GLU A 458 2.88 -16.87 23.15
N VAL A 459 2.86 -16.98 21.82
CA VAL A 459 1.88 -17.78 21.08
C VAL A 459 2.55 -19.09 20.68
N LEU A 460 1.85 -20.21 20.84
CA LEU A 460 2.33 -21.53 20.41
C LEU A 460 2.02 -21.72 18.91
N LEU A 461 2.87 -22.46 18.18
CA LEU A 461 2.67 -22.73 16.76
C LEU A 461 1.32 -23.40 16.47
N GLY A 462 0.90 -24.37 17.29
CA GLY A 462 -0.42 -24.99 17.14
C GLY A 462 -1.57 -23.99 17.26
N ARG A 463 -1.52 -23.12 18.28
CA ARG A 463 -2.53 -22.06 18.45
C ARG A 463 -2.52 -21.02 17.34
N LEU A 464 -1.34 -20.76 16.76
CA LEU A 464 -1.21 -19.85 15.63
C LEU A 464 -1.84 -20.45 14.37
N LEU A 465 -1.62 -21.75 14.14
CA LEU A 465 -2.25 -22.48 13.05
C LEU A 465 -3.78 -22.53 13.21
N ASP A 466 -4.29 -22.83 14.41
CA ASP A 466 -5.73 -22.84 14.69
C ASP A 466 -6.37 -21.48 14.38
N LYS A 467 -5.67 -20.37 14.70
CA LYS A 467 -6.12 -19.02 14.37
C LYS A 467 -6.13 -18.77 12.87
N ILE A 468 -5.11 -19.27 12.15
CA ILE A 468 -4.99 -19.14 10.70
C ILE A 468 -6.12 -19.90 9.99
N GLU A 469 -6.42 -21.11 10.44
CA GLU A 469 -7.51 -21.93 9.92
C GLU A 469 -8.88 -21.30 10.23
N ALA A 470 -9.11 -20.86 11.47
CA ALA A 470 -10.35 -20.18 11.86
C ALA A 470 -10.57 -18.88 11.08
N GLY A 471 -9.50 -18.11 10.84
CA GLY A 471 -9.54 -16.91 10.01
C GLY A 471 -9.95 -17.21 8.58
N ALA A 472 -9.34 -18.22 7.95
CA ALA A 472 -9.72 -18.64 6.60
C ALA A 472 -11.15 -19.17 6.50
N ALA A 473 -11.59 -19.97 7.49
CA ALA A 473 -12.96 -20.44 7.57
C ALA A 473 -13.97 -19.27 7.71
N HIS A 474 -13.61 -18.24 8.48
CA HIS A 474 -14.42 -17.02 8.58
C HIS A 474 -14.55 -16.31 7.23
N LEU A 475 -13.43 -16.08 6.52
CA LEU A 475 -13.45 -15.45 5.18
C LEU A 475 -14.32 -16.24 4.20
N ARG A 476 -14.19 -17.57 4.17
CA ARG A 476 -15.02 -18.46 3.34
C ARG A 476 -16.51 -18.30 3.66
N SER A 477 -16.85 -18.16 4.95
CA SER A 477 -18.24 -17.96 5.37
C SER A 477 -18.82 -16.62 4.89
N LEU A 478 -18.00 -15.55 4.85
CA LEU A 478 -18.43 -14.24 4.38
C LEU A 478 -18.72 -14.25 2.87
N GLN A 479 -17.93 -14.98 2.09
CA GLN A 479 -18.13 -15.13 0.63
C GLN A 479 -19.41 -15.89 0.29
N SER A 480 -19.82 -16.85 1.13
CA SER A 480 -21.07 -17.61 0.92
C SER A 480 -22.35 -16.82 1.23
N ARG A 481 -22.22 -15.66 1.89
CA ARG A 481 -23.34 -14.83 2.34
C ARG A 481 -23.58 -13.59 1.47
N GLY A 482 -22.62 -13.20 0.66
CA GLY A 482 -22.73 -12.15 -0.36
C GLY A 482 -23.01 -12.74 -1.72
#